data_AF-A0AA38GSE2-F1
#
_entry.id   AF-A0AA38GSE2-F1
#
_cell.length_a   1.000
_cell.length_b   1.000
_cell.length_c   1.000
_cell.angle_alpha   90.00
_cell.angle_beta   90.00
_cell.angle_gamma   90.00
#
_symmetry.space_group_name_H-M   'P 1'
#
loop_
_entity.id
_entity.type
_entity.pdbx_description
1 polymer ?
#
loop_
_entity_poly.entity_id
_entity_poly.type
_entity_poly.pdbx_seq_one_letter_code
_entity_poly.pdbx_strand_id
1 'polypeptide(L)'
;MVNEVEDSIYRDKFTESQMVVKSAEFQFALDISFSKLAGQLADALVVKKATEYGAVEIWMNERVRRACPGSCADYVHGFLESSMKGKAEEYWLVWRYEGDATLADLILNKEFPYNVERMILGEVQNLPKGIERENRVIQTIMRQILFALDGLHSTGIVHRDIKPQNIIFSQESRSFKIIDLGAAADLRVGINYVPKEFLLDPRYAAPEQYIMSTQTPSAPPAPVAAALSPVLWQMNLPDRFDIYSTGLIFLQMAFPPLRTDSSLIQFNRQLKRCGYDMVAWRETVQGRASPELRRAFDLLDIDGGIGWELLLSMMRYKGRQRISAKGALAHPYFMSQGLLALSFMQRLRLQLIRATQQDYNEAFQWITKLMAKSGTKAAGGFTEAELQELRVNVISSFVTTAN
;
A
#
# COMPACT_ATOMS: atom_id res chain seq x y z
N MET A 1 4.81 9.75 -33.58
CA MET A 1 5.21 8.45 -34.17
C MET A 1 5.41 7.34 -33.15
N VAL A 2 5.72 7.62 -31.87
CA VAL A 2 5.72 6.57 -30.81
C VAL A 2 4.29 6.18 -30.41
N ASN A 3 3.37 7.16 -30.30
CA ASN A 3 1.96 6.93 -29.93
C ASN A 3 1.13 6.12 -30.94
N GLU A 4 1.47 6.10 -32.24
CA GLU A 4 0.67 5.42 -33.27
C GLU A 4 0.95 3.91 -33.36
N VAL A 5 2.16 3.48 -32.98
CA VAL A 5 2.53 2.06 -32.99
C VAL A 5 1.97 1.35 -31.75
N GLU A 6 1.87 2.06 -30.62
CA GLU A 6 1.43 1.51 -29.33
C GLU A 6 -0.09 1.30 -29.25
N ASP A 7 -0.87 2.22 -29.84
CA ASP A 7 -2.32 2.05 -29.98
C ASP A 7 -2.69 0.82 -30.83
N SER A 8 -1.82 0.42 -31.77
CA SER A 8 -2.05 -0.77 -32.62
C SER A 8 -1.96 -2.10 -31.85
N ILE A 9 -1.05 -2.20 -30.88
CA ILE A 9 -0.82 -3.44 -30.09
C ILE A 9 -2.02 -3.74 -29.18
N TYR A 10 -2.73 -2.70 -28.74
CA TYR A 10 -3.92 -2.83 -27.91
C TYR A 10 -5.21 -2.90 -28.74
N ARG A 11 -5.30 -2.24 -29.92
CA ARG A 11 -6.44 -2.39 -30.85
C ARG A 11 -6.63 -3.83 -31.34
N ASP A 12 -5.54 -4.56 -31.58
CA ASP A 12 -5.63 -5.95 -32.08
C ASP A 12 -6.02 -6.98 -31.00
N LYS A 13 -5.91 -6.62 -29.71
CA LYS A 13 -6.15 -7.53 -28.56
C LYS A 13 -7.53 -7.40 -27.93
N PHE A 14 -8.26 -6.33 -28.22
CA PHE A 14 -9.59 -6.08 -27.66
C PHE A 14 -10.55 -5.68 -28.77
N THR A 15 -11.75 -6.25 -28.77
CA THR A 15 -12.81 -5.81 -29.69
C THR A 15 -13.32 -4.44 -29.25
N GLU A 16 -13.73 -3.58 -30.19
CA GLU A 16 -14.29 -2.25 -29.91
C GLU A 16 -15.46 -2.31 -28.88
N SER A 17 -16.19 -3.42 -28.85
CA SER A 17 -17.25 -3.76 -27.88
C SER A 17 -16.77 -4.08 -26.45
N GLN A 18 -15.49 -4.41 -26.27
CA GLN A 18 -14.87 -4.63 -24.95
C GLN A 18 -14.24 -3.37 -24.38
N MET A 19 -13.82 -2.43 -25.25
CA MET A 19 -13.31 -1.11 -24.86
C MET A 19 -14.42 -0.09 -24.63
N VAL A 20 -15.58 -0.27 -25.27
CA VAL A 20 -16.71 0.66 -25.18
C VAL A 20 -17.96 -0.12 -24.82
N VAL A 21 -18.48 0.10 -23.60
CA VAL A 21 -19.88 -0.21 -23.29
C VAL A 21 -20.72 0.77 -24.12
N LYS A 22 -21.06 0.39 -25.36
CA LYS A 22 -22.02 1.12 -26.20
C LYS A 22 -23.42 0.91 -25.60
N SER A 23 -23.81 1.69 -24.59
CA SER A 23 -25.23 1.81 -24.25
C SER A 23 -25.80 3.04 -24.98
N ALA A 24 -26.34 2.79 -26.16
CA ALA A 24 -27.17 3.73 -26.91
C ALA A 24 -28.41 4.20 -26.12
N GLU A 25 -28.72 3.56 -24.98
CA GLU A 25 -29.76 3.98 -24.05
C GLU A 25 -29.34 5.12 -23.09
N PHE A 26 -28.05 5.46 -22.98
CA PHE A 26 -27.57 6.59 -22.17
C PHE A 26 -27.10 7.82 -22.97
N GLN A 27 -26.94 7.67 -24.28
CA GLN A 27 -26.46 8.73 -25.16
C GLN A 27 -27.45 9.91 -25.26
N PHE A 28 -28.72 9.69 -24.92
CA PHE A 28 -29.75 10.72 -24.90
C PHE A 28 -29.75 11.60 -23.62
N ALA A 29 -29.05 11.21 -22.55
CA ALA A 29 -29.02 11.96 -21.30
C ALA A 29 -27.82 12.92 -21.18
N LEU A 30 -26.77 12.74 -22.00
CA LEU A 30 -25.50 13.47 -21.86
C LEU A 30 -25.39 14.72 -22.75
N ASP A 31 -26.05 14.75 -23.92
CA ASP A 31 -25.94 15.88 -24.86
C ASP A 31 -26.73 17.14 -24.45
N ILE A 32 -27.69 17.04 -23.53
CA ILE A 32 -28.57 18.17 -23.16
C ILE A 32 -28.27 18.73 -21.74
N SER A 33 -27.38 18.10 -20.97
CA SER A 33 -27.29 18.44 -19.53
C SER A 33 -25.90 18.69 -18.94
N PHE A 34 -24.77 18.56 -19.65
CA PHE A 34 -23.49 18.94 -19.03
C PHE A 34 -23.37 20.45 -18.75
N SER A 35 -23.93 21.31 -19.60
CA SER A 35 -23.90 22.77 -19.38
C SER A 35 -24.83 23.25 -18.25
N LYS A 36 -25.90 22.50 -17.95
CA LYS A 36 -26.85 22.81 -16.86
C LYS A 36 -26.52 22.08 -15.54
N LEU A 37 -26.00 20.85 -15.58
CA LEU A 37 -25.53 20.13 -14.37
C LEU A 37 -24.17 20.65 -13.88
N ALA A 38 -23.29 21.15 -14.76
CA ALA A 38 -21.98 21.67 -14.35
C ALA A 38 -22.08 22.78 -13.30
N GLY A 39 -23.12 23.61 -13.31
CA GLY A 39 -23.28 24.66 -12.30
C GLY A 39 -23.57 24.16 -10.87
N GLN A 40 -24.12 22.95 -10.70
CA GLN A 40 -24.46 22.36 -9.40
C GLN A 40 -23.62 21.13 -9.03
N LEU A 41 -22.97 20.49 -10.00
CA LEU A 41 -22.11 19.31 -9.81
C LEU A 41 -20.62 19.55 -10.11
N ALA A 42 -20.21 20.75 -10.55
CA ALA A 42 -18.78 21.05 -10.77
C ALA A 42 -17.96 20.88 -9.49
N ASP A 43 -18.52 21.22 -8.33
CA ASP A 43 -17.85 21.04 -7.04
C ASP A 43 -17.85 19.57 -6.56
N ALA A 44 -18.57 18.69 -7.26
CA ALA A 44 -18.74 17.28 -6.89
C ALA A 44 -17.96 16.30 -7.77
N LEU A 45 -17.36 16.76 -8.88
CA LEU A 45 -16.71 15.91 -9.88
C LEU A 45 -15.32 16.45 -10.25
N VAL A 46 -14.38 15.53 -10.43
CA VAL A 46 -13.02 15.81 -10.91
C VAL A 46 -12.86 15.19 -12.28
N VAL A 47 -12.40 15.99 -13.24
CA VAL A 47 -12.14 15.56 -14.63
C VAL A 47 -10.65 15.67 -14.91
N LYS A 48 -10.00 14.56 -15.31
CA LYS A 48 -8.58 14.51 -15.68
C LYS A 48 -8.45 13.92 -17.07
N LYS A 49 -7.51 14.45 -17.85
CA LYS A 49 -7.10 13.82 -19.11
C LYS A 49 -6.32 12.54 -18.80
N ALA A 50 -6.63 11.45 -19.48
CA ALA A 50 -5.85 10.23 -19.37
C ALA A 50 -4.48 10.44 -20.04
N THR A 51 -3.42 10.42 -19.24
CA THR A 51 -2.04 10.70 -19.69
C THR A 51 -1.25 9.43 -19.97
N GLU A 52 -1.65 8.31 -19.38
CA GLU A 52 -0.88 7.07 -19.33
C GLU A 52 -1.76 5.92 -19.82
N TYR A 53 -1.83 5.75 -21.14
CA TYR A 53 -2.57 4.66 -21.81
C TYR A 53 -4.10 4.80 -21.77
N GLY A 54 -4.62 5.97 -22.19
CA GLY A 54 -6.04 6.28 -22.45
C GLY A 54 -7.09 5.24 -22.08
N ALA A 55 -7.38 4.30 -22.99
CA ALA A 55 -8.41 3.27 -22.80
C ALA A 55 -8.07 2.24 -21.70
N VAL A 56 -6.79 1.95 -21.47
CA VAL A 56 -6.33 1.04 -20.41
C VAL A 56 -6.58 1.66 -19.04
N GLU A 57 -6.33 2.96 -18.88
CA GLU A 57 -6.58 3.67 -17.62
C GLU A 57 -8.08 3.69 -17.28
N ILE A 58 -8.95 3.93 -18.28
CA ILE A 58 -10.42 3.83 -18.14
C ILE A 58 -10.82 2.42 -17.68
N TRP A 59 -10.31 1.39 -18.36
CA TRP A 59 -10.61 0.00 -18.03
C TRP A 59 -10.16 -0.34 -16.60
N MET A 60 -8.96 0.10 -16.19
CA MET A 60 -8.41 -0.16 -14.87
C MET A 60 -9.27 0.47 -13.77
N ASN A 61 -9.67 1.73 -13.95
CA ASN A 61 -10.55 2.42 -13.00
C ASN A 61 -11.92 1.72 -12.88
N GLU A 62 -12.51 1.31 -14.01
CA GLU A 62 -13.79 0.58 -14.00
C GLU A 62 -13.67 -0.80 -13.34
N ARG A 63 -12.54 -1.48 -13.56
CA ARG A 63 -12.23 -2.77 -12.92
C ARG A 63 -12.12 -2.62 -11.41
N VAL A 64 -11.32 -1.65 -10.93
CA VAL A 64 -11.14 -1.36 -9.50
C VAL A 64 -12.47 -1.00 -8.84
N ARG A 65 -13.24 -0.11 -9.47
CA ARG A 65 -14.57 0.33 -9.00
C ARG A 65 -15.51 -0.85 -8.71
N ARG A 66 -15.51 -1.87 -9.59
CA ARG A 66 -16.35 -3.07 -9.44
C ARG A 66 -15.76 -4.08 -8.45
N ALA A 67 -14.43 -4.22 -8.40
CA ALA A 67 -13.76 -5.28 -7.68
C ALA A 67 -13.53 -4.97 -6.20
N CYS A 68 -13.25 -3.71 -5.87
CA CYS A 68 -12.87 -3.27 -4.52
C CYS A 68 -13.41 -1.85 -4.24
N PRO A 69 -14.75 -1.68 -4.22
CA PRO A 69 -15.35 -0.38 -3.97
C PRO A 69 -14.89 0.21 -2.63
N GLY A 70 -14.61 1.52 -2.61
CA GLY A 70 -14.16 2.25 -1.43
C GLY A 70 -12.65 2.20 -1.14
N SER A 71 -11.87 1.37 -1.85
CA SER A 71 -10.39 1.34 -1.70
C SER A 71 -9.70 2.48 -2.45
N CYS A 72 -10.26 2.87 -3.59
CA CYS A 72 -9.79 3.97 -4.42
C CYS A 72 -10.85 5.08 -4.50
N ALA A 73 -10.46 6.26 -4.99
CA ALA A 73 -11.41 7.34 -5.25
C ALA A 73 -12.56 6.88 -6.15
N ASP A 74 -13.75 7.41 -5.90
CA ASP A 74 -14.97 6.93 -6.54
C ASP A 74 -15.01 7.33 -8.01
N TYR A 75 -14.57 6.42 -8.87
CA TYR A 75 -14.62 6.58 -10.32
C TYR A 75 -16.06 6.59 -10.83
N VAL A 76 -16.36 7.52 -11.73
CA VAL A 76 -17.70 7.70 -12.32
C VAL A 76 -17.72 7.15 -13.74
N HIS A 77 -16.88 7.67 -14.62
CA HIS A 77 -16.89 7.30 -16.04
C HIS A 77 -15.64 7.78 -16.77
N GLY A 78 -15.43 7.29 -17.99
CA GLY A 78 -14.41 7.80 -18.91
C GLY A 78 -14.97 7.85 -20.32
N PHE A 79 -14.60 8.88 -21.07
CA PHE A 79 -15.13 9.13 -22.40
C PHE A 79 -14.02 9.56 -23.37
N LEU A 80 -14.28 9.34 -24.66
CA LEU A 80 -13.41 9.78 -25.75
C LEU A 80 -13.95 11.09 -26.31
N GLU A 81 -13.14 12.13 -26.31
CA GLU A 81 -13.46 13.38 -26.99
C GLU A 81 -13.01 13.28 -28.45
N SER A 82 -13.97 13.13 -29.36
CA SER A 82 -13.72 13.19 -30.79
C SER A 82 -13.40 14.62 -31.21
N SER A 83 -12.20 14.84 -31.74
CA SER A 83 -11.80 16.19 -32.13
C SER A 83 -12.36 16.60 -33.49
N MET A 84 -12.80 17.85 -33.62
CA MET A 84 -13.12 18.43 -34.93
C MET A 84 -11.82 18.68 -35.73
N LYS A 85 -11.75 18.12 -36.95
CA LYS A 85 -10.72 18.34 -37.99
C LYS A 85 -9.27 18.43 -37.48
N GLY A 86 -8.60 17.26 -37.39
CA GLY A 86 -7.12 17.17 -37.43
C GLY A 86 -6.40 17.11 -36.07
N LYS A 87 -7.13 16.99 -34.96
CA LYS A 87 -6.57 16.75 -33.62
C LYS A 87 -6.76 15.27 -33.23
N ALA A 88 -5.80 14.72 -32.49
CA ALA A 88 -5.85 13.36 -31.98
C ALA A 88 -7.03 13.16 -31.02
N GLU A 89 -7.58 11.95 -30.98
CA GLU A 89 -8.61 11.58 -30.01
C GLU A 89 -8.06 11.63 -28.59
N GLU A 90 -8.80 12.22 -27.65
CA GLU A 90 -8.36 12.39 -26.27
C GLU A 90 -9.29 11.65 -25.31
N TYR A 91 -8.71 10.83 -24.43
CA TYR A 91 -9.45 10.13 -23.39
C TYR A 91 -9.51 10.98 -22.12
N TRP A 92 -10.70 11.06 -21.54
CA TRP A 92 -10.99 11.78 -20.31
C TRP A 92 -11.55 10.83 -19.27
N LEU A 93 -11.21 11.09 -18.01
CA LEU A 93 -11.62 10.32 -16.86
C LEU A 93 -12.33 11.23 -15.86
N VAL A 94 -13.39 10.72 -15.24
CA VAL A 94 -14.26 11.44 -14.31
C VAL A 94 -14.36 10.66 -13.01
N TRP A 95 -14.07 11.32 -11.90
CA TRP A 95 -14.25 10.79 -10.54
C TRP A 95 -15.14 11.73 -9.73
N ARG A 96 -15.69 11.23 -8.63
CA ARG A 96 -16.24 12.07 -7.57
C ARG A 96 -15.11 12.87 -6.93
N TYR A 97 -15.40 14.11 -6.57
CA TYR A 97 -14.51 14.92 -5.76
C TYR A 97 -14.41 14.33 -4.34
N GLU A 98 -13.19 13.96 -3.92
CA GLU A 98 -12.93 13.37 -2.59
C GLU A 98 -12.49 14.44 -1.58
N GLY A 99 -11.67 15.40 -1.99
CA GLY A 99 -11.13 16.45 -1.13
C GLY A 99 -9.92 17.17 -1.74
N ASP A 100 -9.47 18.24 -1.09
CA ASP A 100 -8.37 19.10 -1.58
C ASP A 100 -6.96 18.64 -1.22
N ALA A 101 -6.84 17.73 -0.25
CA ALA A 101 -5.55 17.44 0.38
C ALA A 101 -5.15 15.98 0.20
N THR A 102 -3.94 15.78 -0.32
CA THR A 102 -3.26 14.48 -0.34
C THR A 102 -2.50 14.27 0.97
N LEU A 103 -2.08 13.03 1.22
CA LEU A 103 -1.21 12.72 2.34
C LEU A 103 0.12 13.49 2.23
N ALA A 104 0.61 13.77 1.02
CA ALA A 104 1.81 14.60 0.81
C ALA A 104 1.65 16.01 1.41
N ASP A 105 0.49 16.65 1.19
CA ASP A 105 0.20 17.99 1.73
C ASP A 105 0.10 17.93 3.25
N LEU A 106 -0.55 16.88 3.76
CA LEU A 106 -0.83 16.71 5.18
C LEU A 106 0.42 16.42 6.00
N ILE A 107 1.36 15.59 5.51
CA ILE A 107 2.60 15.26 6.24
C ILE A 107 3.57 16.45 6.32
N LEU A 108 3.57 17.34 5.31
CA LEU A 108 4.43 18.52 5.30
C LEU A 108 3.99 19.59 6.31
N ASN A 109 2.74 19.52 6.80
CA ASN A 109 2.27 20.41 7.84
C ASN A 109 3.05 20.19 9.16
N LYS A 110 3.50 21.29 9.78
CA LYS A 110 4.21 21.28 11.07
C LYS A 110 3.41 20.64 12.22
N GLU A 111 2.09 20.62 12.12
CA GLU A 111 1.20 20.03 13.12
C GLU A 111 0.94 18.54 12.88
N PHE A 112 1.49 17.94 11.82
CA PHE A 112 1.33 16.51 11.60
C PHE A 112 1.86 15.67 12.76
N PRO A 113 1.10 14.67 13.25
CA PRO A 113 -0.16 14.13 12.69
C PRO A 113 -1.46 14.74 13.23
N TYR A 114 -1.42 15.77 14.07
CA TYR A 114 -2.60 16.37 14.71
C TYR A 114 -3.52 17.14 13.74
N ASN A 115 -2.99 17.69 12.65
CA ASN A 115 -3.81 18.28 11.58
C ASN A 115 -4.76 17.24 10.96
N VAL A 116 -4.31 15.98 10.87
CA VAL A 116 -5.08 14.87 10.31
C VAL A 116 -5.97 14.20 11.35
N GLU A 117 -5.56 14.19 12.62
CA GLU A 117 -6.28 13.52 13.70
C GLU A 117 -7.77 13.90 13.74
N ARG A 118 -8.08 15.20 13.70
CA ARG A 118 -9.47 15.67 13.72
C ARG A 118 -10.23 15.28 12.46
N MET A 119 -9.55 15.20 11.32
CA MET A 119 -10.16 14.84 10.04
C MET A 119 -10.63 13.38 10.07
N ILE A 120 -9.77 12.46 10.53
CA ILE A 120 -10.09 11.02 10.58
C ILE A 120 -10.99 10.70 11.77
N LEU A 121 -10.66 11.16 12.98
CA LEU A 121 -11.33 10.73 14.20
C LEU A 121 -12.56 11.58 14.54
N GLY A 122 -12.63 12.83 14.06
CA GLY A 122 -13.79 13.72 14.24
C GLY A 122 -13.83 14.35 15.62
N GLU A 123 -13.27 13.66 16.60
CA GLU A 123 -13.05 14.14 17.95
C GLU A 123 -11.57 14.04 18.32
N VAL A 124 -11.15 14.97 19.17
CA VAL A 124 -9.81 15.01 19.76
C VAL A 124 -9.72 13.86 20.76
N GLN A 125 -8.77 12.93 20.56
CA GLN A 125 -8.55 11.84 21.51
C GLN A 125 -8.31 12.38 22.93
N ASN A 126 -8.86 11.72 23.94
CA ASN A 126 -8.59 12.00 25.36
C ASN A 126 -7.22 11.44 25.78
N LEU A 127 -6.20 11.81 25.02
CA LEU A 127 -4.79 11.47 25.24
C LEU A 127 -3.98 12.77 25.19
N PRO A 128 -2.98 12.94 26.08
CA PRO A 128 -2.07 14.07 25.98
C PRO A 128 -1.33 14.03 24.63
N LYS A 129 -0.96 15.21 24.12
CA LYS A 129 -0.06 15.28 22.96
C LYS A 129 1.26 14.60 23.33
N GLY A 130 1.78 13.77 22.43
CA GLY A 130 2.96 12.95 22.67
C GLY A 130 3.05 11.78 21.70
N ILE A 131 4.13 11.01 21.80
CA ILE A 131 4.47 9.94 20.85
C ILE A 131 3.39 8.86 20.75
N GLU A 132 2.69 8.54 21.84
CA GLU A 132 1.63 7.52 21.84
C GLU A 132 0.42 7.96 21.02
N ARG A 133 0.00 9.22 21.18
CA ARG A 133 -1.12 9.79 20.43
C ARG A 133 -0.76 9.94 18.96
N GLU A 134 0.47 10.36 18.67
CA GLU A 134 0.99 10.43 17.30
C GLU A 134 1.00 9.06 16.64
N ASN A 135 1.51 8.05 17.35
CA ASN A 135 1.53 6.67 16.88
C ASN A 135 0.12 6.15 16.58
N ARG A 136 -0.89 6.46 17.41
CA ARG A 136 -2.28 6.05 17.13
C ARG A 136 -2.85 6.66 15.85
N VAL A 137 -2.54 7.93 15.55
CA VAL A 137 -2.97 8.57 14.31
C VAL A 137 -2.28 7.89 13.12
N ILE A 138 -0.96 7.71 13.19
CA ILE A 138 -0.17 7.03 12.15
C ILE A 138 -0.67 5.59 11.91
N GLN A 139 -0.94 4.82 12.98
CA GLN A 139 -1.54 3.49 12.89
C GLN A 139 -2.87 3.50 12.13
N THR A 140 -3.69 4.53 12.34
CA THR A 140 -5.00 4.66 11.68
C THR A 140 -4.84 4.95 10.19
N ILE A 141 -3.93 5.86 9.82
CA ILE A 141 -3.59 6.14 8.42
C ILE A 141 -3.06 4.87 7.74
N MET A 142 -2.10 4.19 8.38
CA MET A 142 -1.51 2.96 7.86
C MET A 142 -2.54 1.85 7.68
N ARG A 143 -3.49 1.67 8.60
CA ARG A 143 -4.59 0.71 8.45
C ARG A 143 -5.43 1.00 7.22
N GLN A 144 -5.78 2.26 6.97
CA GLN A 144 -6.59 2.65 5.81
C GLN A 144 -5.86 2.36 4.50
N ILE A 145 -4.58 2.75 4.38
CA ILE A 145 -3.76 2.49 3.18
C ILE A 145 -3.60 0.98 2.95
N LEU A 146 -3.24 0.21 4.00
CA LEU A 146 -3.06 -1.24 3.87
C LEU A 146 -4.37 -1.97 3.57
N PHE A 147 -5.51 -1.49 4.07
CA PHE A 147 -6.82 -2.05 3.75
C PHE A 147 -7.18 -1.85 2.27
N ALA A 148 -6.95 -0.64 1.75
CA ALA A 148 -7.14 -0.36 0.32
C ALA A 148 -6.22 -1.22 -0.57
N LEU A 149 -4.95 -1.37 -0.17
CA LEU A 149 -4.00 -2.24 -0.87
C LEU A 149 -4.39 -3.72 -0.81
N ASP A 150 -4.87 -4.23 0.32
CA ASP A 150 -5.35 -5.61 0.41
C ASP A 150 -6.55 -5.85 -0.53
N GLY A 151 -7.43 -4.84 -0.64
CA GLY A 151 -8.51 -4.83 -1.64
C GLY A 151 -7.99 -4.97 -3.07
N LEU A 152 -7.03 -4.14 -3.47
CA LEU A 152 -6.42 -4.22 -4.81
C LEU A 152 -5.70 -5.57 -5.03
N HIS A 153 -4.82 -5.95 -4.10
CA HIS A 153 -3.98 -7.14 -4.20
C HIS A 153 -4.80 -8.43 -4.23
N SER A 154 -5.90 -8.50 -3.45
CA SER A 154 -6.81 -9.65 -3.45
C SER A 154 -7.57 -9.82 -4.78
N THR A 155 -7.65 -8.76 -5.59
CA THR A 155 -8.26 -8.79 -6.93
C THR A 155 -7.26 -9.04 -8.06
N GLY A 156 -5.97 -9.15 -7.75
CA GLY A 156 -4.89 -9.37 -8.71
C GLY A 156 -4.33 -8.08 -9.32
N ILE A 157 -4.64 -6.93 -8.72
CA ILE A 157 -4.18 -5.61 -9.17
C ILE A 157 -3.03 -5.16 -8.29
N VAL A 158 -1.97 -4.63 -8.90
CA VAL A 158 -0.83 -3.98 -8.22
C VAL A 158 -0.80 -2.53 -8.67
N HIS A 159 -0.71 -1.60 -7.73
CA HIS A 159 -0.80 -0.16 -8.02
C HIS A 159 0.47 0.38 -8.70
N ARG A 160 1.64 -0.07 -8.24
CA ARG A 160 2.98 0.28 -8.75
C ARG A 160 3.43 1.73 -8.55
N ASP A 161 2.54 2.68 -8.30
CA ASP A 161 2.93 4.07 -7.98
C ASP A 161 2.39 4.55 -6.62
N ILE A 162 2.60 3.76 -5.56
CA ILE A 162 2.18 4.16 -4.20
C ILE A 162 3.14 5.21 -3.65
N LYS A 163 2.60 6.40 -3.36
CA LYS A 163 3.32 7.54 -2.78
C LYS A 163 2.34 8.49 -2.09
N PRO A 164 2.78 9.38 -1.19
CA PRO A 164 1.88 10.27 -0.44
C PRO A 164 0.97 11.14 -1.34
N GLN A 165 1.43 11.49 -2.55
CA GLN A 165 0.65 12.27 -3.52
C GLN A 165 -0.53 11.49 -4.09
N ASN A 166 -0.45 10.16 -4.10
CA ASN A 166 -1.48 9.27 -4.63
C ASN A 166 -2.41 8.72 -3.53
N ILE A 167 -2.38 9.32 -2.34
CA ILE A 167 -3.27 9.01 -1.22
C ILE A 167 -4.06 10.28 -0.87
N ILE A 168 -5.34 10.34 -1.24
CA ILE A 168 -6.21 11.50 -1.01
C ILE A 168 -7.05 11.33 0.25
N PHE A 169 -7.27 12.40 1.00
CA PHE A 169 -8.24 12.39 2.09
C PHE A 169 -9.65 12.68 1.55
N SER A 170 -10.55 11.71 1.71
CA SER A 170 -11.97 11.84 1.39
C SER A 170 -12.71 12.53 2.54
N GLN A 171 -13.24 13.73 2.30
CA GLN A 171 -14.03 14.47 3.30
C GLN A 171 -15.36 13.79 3.60
N GLU A 172 -15.98 13.18 2.59
CA GLU A 172 -17.26 12.46 2.71
C GLU A 172 -17.13 11.21 3.59
N SER A 173 -16.16 10.35 3.29
CA SER A 173 -15.94 9.10 4.03
C SER A 173 -15.04 9.26 5.27
N ARG A 174 -14.42 10.43 5.44
CA ARG A 174 -13.42 10.74 6.48
C ARG A 174 -12.29 9.71 6.54
N SER A 175 -11.84 9.27 5.37
CA SER A 175 -10.83 8.23 5.22
C SER A 175 -9.88 8.51 4.07
N PHE A 176 -8.70 7.90 4.10
CA PHE A 176 -7.76 7.96 2.99
C PHE A 176 -8.14 6.95 1.90
N LYS A 177 -8.14 7.42 0.64
CA LYS A 177 -8.37 6.63 -0.55
C LYS A 177 -7.17 6.71 -1.50
N ILE A 178 -6.92 5.63 -2.24
CA ILE A 178 -5.87 5.59 -3.26
C ILE A 178 -6.37 6.25 -4.55
N ILE A 179 -5.52 7.01 -5.23
CA ILE A 179 -5.77 7.62 -6.55
C ILE A 179 -4.66 7.26 -7.52
N ASP A 180 -4.87 7.59 -8.80
CA ASP A 180 -3.89 7.49 -9.89
C ASP A 180 -3.50 6.06 -10.26
N LEU A 181 -4.39 5.39 -11.00
CA LEU A 181 -4.22 4.01 -11.47
C LEU A 181 -3.53 3.92 -12.85
N GLY A 182 -2.93 5.01 -13.37
CA GLY A 182 -2.25 5.03 -14.67
C GLY A 182 -1.10 4.02 -14.76
N ALA A 183 -0.37 3.88 -13.66
CA ALA A 183 0.69 2.89 -13.52
C ALA A 183 0.19 1.52 -13.05
N ALA A 184 -1.07 1.30 -12.72
CA ALA A 184 -1.51 0.02 -12.15
C ALA A 184 -1.50 -1.13 -13.18
N ALA A 185 -1.28 -2.37 -12.72
CA ALA A 185 -1.31 -3.58 -13.54
C ALA A 185 -2.28 -4.61 -12.99
N ASP A 186 -3.09 -5.21 -13.87
CA ASP A 186 -3.94 -6.36 -13.55
C ASP A 186 -3.23 -7.62 -14.06
N LEU A 187 -2.67 -8.37 -13.11
CA LEU A 187 -1.87 -9.55 -13.41
C LEU A 187 -2.74 -10.78 -13.69
N ARG A 188 -4.05 -10.74 -13.39
CA ARG A 188 -5.01 -11.80 -13.74
C ARG A 188 -5.41 -11.76 -15.19
N VAL A 189 -5.54 -10.56 -15.76
CA VAL A 189 -5.93 -10.39 -17.16
C VAL A 189 -4.72 -10.09 -18.05
N GLY A 190 -3.58 -9.72 -17.47
CA GLY A 190 -2.35 -9.36 -18.19
C GLY A 190 -2.39 -7.95 -18.76
N ILE A 191 -3.18 -7.05 -18.15
CA ILE A 191 -3.34 -5.66 -18.58
C ILE A 191 -2.28 -4.77 -17.91
N ASN A 192 -1.70 -3.86 -18.70
CA ASN A 192 -0.54 -3.02 -18.33
C ASN A 192 0.68 -3.86 -17.85
N TYR A 193 0.73 -5.12 -18.31
CA TYR A 193 1.82 -6.07 -18.09
C TYR A 193 2.93 -5.79 -19.11
N VAL A 194 3.73 -4.75 -18.86
CA VAL A 194 4.97 -4.51 -19.63
C VAL A 194 6.15 -4.49 -18.65
N PRO A 195 7.00 -5.53 -18.63
CA PRO A 195 8.12 -5.64 -17.68
C PRO A 195 9.21 -4.55 -17.78
N LYS A 196 9.17 -3.70 -18.82
CA LYS A 196 10.26 -2.77 -19.18
C LYS A 196 9.87 -1.29 -19.17
N GLU A 197 8.62 -0.95 -18.82
CA GLU A 197 8.17 0.44 -18.82
C GLU A 197 8.26 1.06 -17.41
N PHE A 198 9.09 2.09 -17.32
CA PHE A 198 9.50 2.77 -16.07
C PHE A 198 8.50 3.87 -15.67
N LEU A 199 7.23 3.52 -15.47
CA LEU A 199 6.21 4.44 -14.95
C LEU A 199 6.19 4.44 -13.42
N LEU A 200 7.38 4.48 -12.80
CA LEU A 200 7.53 4.36 -11.36
C LEU A 200 8.27 5.58 -10.84
N ASP A 201 7.80 6.11 -9.71
CA ASP A 201 8.57 7.11 -8.98
C ASP A 201 9.81 6.47 -8.32
N PRO A 202 11.04 6.80 -8.76
CA PRO A 202 12.26 6.18 -8.24
C PRO A 202 12.51 6.50 -6.76
N ARG A 203 11.82 7.49 -6.18
CA ARG A 203 11.91 7.81 -4.74
C ARG A 203 11.18 6.79 -3.88
N TYR A 204 10.12 6.18 -4.40
CA TYR A 204 9.24 5.25 -3.67
C TYR A 204 9.35 3.80 -4.15
N ALA A 205 10.02 3.57 -5.29
CA ALA A 205 10.18 2.24 -5.87
C ALA A 205 11.06 1.30 -5.01
N ALA A 206 10.66 0.03 -4.96
CA ALA A 206 11.46 -1.03 -4.36
C ALA A 206 12.81 -1.19 -5.09
N PRO A 207 13.88 -1.60 -4.37
CA PRO A 207 15.22 -1.66 -4.94
C PRO A 207 15.39 -2.77 -5.97
N GLU A 208 14.62 -3.85 -5.87
CA GLU A 208 14.31 -4.71 -6.98
C GLU A 208 13.32 -3.99 -7.91
N GLN A 209 13.86 -3.18 -8.82
CA GLN A 209 13.07 -2.40 -9.79
C GLN A 209 12.26 -3.28 -10.78
N TYR A 210 12.31 -4.61 -10.61
CA TYR A 210 11.63 -5.58 -11.45
C TYR A 210 10.56 -6.31 -10.63
N ILE A 211 9.30 -6.10 -11.01
CA ILE A 211 8.15 -6.78 -10.43
C ILE A 211 8.12 -8.27 -10.82
N MET A 212 8.92 -8.69 -11.81
CA MET A 212 8.99 -10.07 -12.30
C MET A 212 10.41 -10.49 -12.68
N SER A 213 10.66 -11.81 -12.66
CA SER A 213 11.88 -12.43 -13.18
C SER A 213 12.16 -11.99 -14.62
N THR A 214 13.39 -11.57 -14.91
CA THR A 214 13.91 -11.22 -16.25
C THR A 214 13.82 -12.36 -17.28
N GLN A 215 13.39 -13.56 -16.86
CA GLN A 215 13.27 -14.75 -17.69
C GLN A 215 12.04 -14.77 -18.60
N THR A 216 11.05 -13.88 -18.40
CA THR A 216 9.91 -13.69 -19.32
C THR A 216 9.97 -12.33 -20.00
N PRO A 217 10.65 -12.21 -21.16
CA PRO A 217 10.89 -10.93 -21.82
C PRO A 217 9.66 -10.29 -22.48
N SER A 218 8.56 -11.02 -22.66
CA SER A 218 7.26 -10.46 -23.08
C SER A 218 6.10 -11.04 -22.29
N ALA A 219 5.00 -10.30 -22.24
CA ALA A 219 3.72 -10.81 -21.75
C ALA A 219 3.31 -12.05 -22.55
N PRO A 220 2.95 -13.19 -21.92
CA PRO A 220 2.29 -14.27 -22.64
C PRO A 220 0.94 -13.78 -23.22
N PRO A 221 0.41 -14.43 -24.27
CA PRO A 221 -0.91 -14.09 -24.82
C PRO A 221 -1.99 -14.07 -23.74
N ALA A 222 -2.97 -13.16 -23.80
CA ALA A 222 -3.94 -12.92 -22.72
C ALA A 222 -4.60 -14.18 -22.11
N PRO A 223 -5.02 -15.20 -22.90
CA PRO A 223 -5.57 -16.44 -22.33
C PRO A 223 -4.54 -17.22 -21.50
N VAL A 224 -3.29 -17.23 -21.95
CA VAL A 224 -2.16 -17.90 -21.29
C VAL A 224 -1.70 -17.11 -20.07
N ALA A 225 -1.66 -15.77 -20.16
CA ALA A 225 -1.40 -14.89 -19.03
C ALA A 225 -2.46 -15.09 -17.93
N ALA A 226 -3.74 -15.17 -18.31
CA ALA A 226 -4.81 -15.40 -17.35
C ALA A 226 -4.73 -16.78 -16.69
N ALA A 227 -4.43 -17.83 -17.46
CA ALA A 227 -4.24 -19.17 -16.92
C ALA A 227 -3.01 -19.28 -15.99
N LEU A 228 -1.90 -18.61 -16.35
CA LEU A 228 -0.68 -18.61 -15.55
C LEU A 228 -0.68 -17.57 -14.43
N SER A 229 -1.64 -16.63 -14.43
CA SER A 229 -1.68 -15.50 -13.51
C SER A 229 -1.60 -15.90 -12.03
N PRO A 230 -2.31 -16.95 -11.54
CA PRO A 230 -2.22 -17.31 -10.12
C PRO A 230 -0.84 -17.85 -9.77
N VAL A 231 -0.21 -18.57 -10.71
CA VAL A 231 1.15 -19.12 -10.57
C VAL A 231 2.18 -18.00 -10.60
N LEU A 232 2.07 -17.07 -11.56
CA LEU A 232 2.97 -15.92 -11.69
C LEU A 232 2.89 -14.99 -10.48
N TRP A 233 1.68 -14.81 -9.91
CA TRP A 233 1.48 -14.07 -8.66
C TRP A 233 2.19 -14.74 -7.49
N GLN A 234 2.03 -16.06 -7.32
CA GLN A 234 2.70 -16.79 -6.25
C GLN A 234 4.22 -16.85 -6.44
N MET A 235 4.71 -16.87 -7.68
CA MET A 235 6.14 -16.93 -7.97
C MET A 235 6.86 -15.59 -7.83
N ASN A 236 6.23 -14.48 -8.22
CA ASN A 236 6.86 -13.17 -8.23
C ASN A 236 6.45 -12.27 -7.06
N LEU A 237 5.35 -12.57 -6.37
CA LEU A 237 4.77 -11.78 -5.27
C LEU A 237 4.79 -10.27 -5.56
N PRO A 238 4.14 -9.86 -6.65
CA PRO A 238 4.24 -8.51 -7.20
C PRO A 238 3.56 -7.46 -6.30
N ASP A 239 2.60 -7.88 -5.48
CA ASP A 239 1.97 -7.09 -4.41
C ASP A 239 2.98 -6.49 -3.43
N ARG A 240 4.13 -7.16 -3.24
CA ARG A 240 5.19 -6.73 -2.34
C ARG A 240 5.86 -5.44 -2.79
N PHE A 241 5.75 -5.09 -4.07
CA PHE A 241 6.25 -3.82 -4.58
C PHE A 241 5.57 -2.64 -3.87
N ASP A 242 4.23 -2.62 -3.84
CA ASP A 242 3.44 -1.56 -3.19
C ASP A 242 3.71 -1.49 -1.68
N ILE A 243 4.02 -2.63 -1.04
CA ILE A 243 4.32 -2.68 0.40
C ILE A 243 5.63 -1.98 0.74
N TYR A 244 6.65 -2.06 -0.12
CA TYR A 244 7.88 -1.31 0.10
C TYR A 244 7.62 0.20 0.08
N SER A 245 6.90 0.66 -0.94
CA SER A 245 6.51 2.06 -1.08
C SER A 245 5.66 2.54 0.09
N THR A 246 4.74 1.70 0.57
CA THR A 246 3.96 1.96 1.79
C THR A 246 4.84 2.03 3.04
N GLY A 247 5.91 1.24 3.11
CA GLY A 247 6.92 1.32 4.17
C GLY A 247 7.65 2.67 4.18
N LEU A 248 7.95 3.24 3.00
CA LEU A 248 8.50 4.59 2.89
C LEU A 248 7.49 5.66 3.33
N ILE A 249 6.20 5.51 3.02
CA ILE A 249 5.15 6.40 3.55
C ILE A 249 5.11 6.32 5.07
N PHE A 250 5.16 5.11 5.65
CA PHE A 250 5.21 4.93 7.10
C PHE A 250 6.43 5.61 7.73
N LEU A 251 7.59 5.44 7.10
CA LEU A 251 8.83 6.11 7.47
C LEU A 251 8.68 7.63 7.45
N GLN A 252 8.13 8.23 6.39
CA GLN A 252 7.96 9.70 6.31
C GLN A 252 6.98 10.26 7.35
N MET A 253 5.93 9.50 7.68
CA MET A 253 5.01 9.90 8.75
C MET A 253 5.72 9.93 10.11
N ALA A 254 6.55 8.93 10.40
CA ALA A 254 7.29 8.81 11.66
C ALA A 254 8.50 9.77 11.74
N PHE A 255 9.18 10.04 10.62
CA PHE A 255 10.42 10.82 10.55
C PHE A 255 10.21 12.16 9.82
N PRO A 256 9.92 13.27 10.54
CA PRO A 256 9.81 14.59 9.93
C PRO A 256 10.98 14.99 9.01
N PRO A 257 12.26 14.70 9.36
CA PRO A 257 13.39 15.02 8.48
C PRO A 257 13.37 14.32 7.12
N LEU A 258 12.57 13.26 6.93
CA LEU A 258 12.52 12.45 5.69
C LEU A 258 11.35 12.81 4.77
N ARG A 259 10.51 13.80 5.14
CA ARG A 259 9.30 14.16 4.39
C ARG A 259 9.55 14.88 3.07
N THR A 260 10.72 15.47 2.90
CA THR A 260 11.07 16.16 1.65
C THR A 260 11.70 15.20 0.65
N ASP A 261 11.55 15.50 -0.64
CA ASP A 261 12.14 14.69 -1.71
C ASP A 261 13.65 14.57 -1.60
N SER A 262 14.35 15.68 -1.33
CA SER A 262 15.80 15.72 -1.19
C SER A 262 16.29 14.81 -0.06
N SER A 263 15.60 14.83 1.09
CA SER A 263 15.97 13.99 2.22
C SER A 263 15.61 12.53 2.01
N LEU A 264 14.49 12.23 1.35
CA LEU A 264 14.14 10.86 0.98
C LEU A 264 15.15 10.27 -0.03
N ILE A 265 15.59 11.05 -1.02
CA ILE A 265 16.65 10.65 -1.96
C ILE A 265 17.96 10.37 -1.21
N GLN A 266 18.31 11.22 -0.25
CA GLN A 266 19.51 11.03 0.58
C GLN A 266 19.40 9.76 1.42
N PHE A 267 18.25 9.52 2.04
CA PHE A 267 17.95 8.28 2.77
C PHE A 267 18.10 7.06 1.87
N ASN A 268 17.49 7.03 0.69
CA ASN A 268 17.60 5.90 -0.25
C ASN A 268 19.06 5.63 -0.65
N ARG A 269 19.87 6.68 -0.83
CA ARG A 269 21.32 6.53 -1.09
C ARG A 269 22.07 5.92 0.11
N GLN A 270 21.73 6.33 1.34
CA GLN A 270 22.32 5.77 2.56
C GLN A 270 21.92 4.30 2.75
N LEU A 271 20.63 3.99 2.59
CA LEU A 271 20.11 2.64 2.71
C LEU A 271 20.77 1.71 1.68
N LYS A 272 20.97 2.17 0.44
CA LYS A 272 21.73 1.42 -0.58
C LYS A 272 23.18 1.14 -0.15
N ARG A 273 23.87 2.09 0.50
CA ARG A 273 25.22 1.87 1.05
C ARG A 273 25.23 0.85 2.18
N CYS A 274 24.13 0.73 2.91
CA CYS A 274 23.92 -0.26 3.96
C CYS A 274 23.40 -1.60 3.42
N GLY A 275 23.47 -1.85 2.10
CA GLY A 275 22.98 -3.10 1.50
C GLY A 275 21.47 -3.29 1.63
N TYR A 276 20.71 -2.20 1.74
CA TYR A 276 19.27 -2.19 2.00
C TYR A 276 18.87 -2.77 3.37
N ASP A 277 19.79 -2.77 4.33
CA ASP A 277 19.52 -3.12 5.71
C ASP A 277 19.16 -1.88 6.54
N MET A 278 17.90 -1.83 6.98
CA MET A 278 17.36 -0.76 7.83
C MET A 278 17.96 -0.75 9.24
N VAL A 279 18.38 -1.91 9.77
CA VAL A 279 19.05 -2.01 11.07
C VAL A 279 20.45 -1.40 10.97
N ALA A 280 21.22 -1.80 9.96
CA ALA A 280 22.52 -1.20 9.69
C ALA A 280 22.40 0.31 9.43
N TRP A 281 21.39 0.75 8.66
CA TRP A 281 21.13 2.18 8.48
C TRP A 281 20.87 2.89 9.81
N ARG A 282 20.01 2.34 10.67
CA ARG A 282 19.70 2.90 12.00
C ARG A 282 20.96 3.06 12.84
N GLU A 283 21.85 2.06 12.88
CA GLU A 283 23.12 2.13 13.61
C GLU A 283 24.01 3.28 13.13
N THR A 284 24.04 3.57 11.83
CA THR A 284 24.84 4.68 11.27
C THR A 284 24.34 6.07 11.69
N VAL A 285 23.05 6.23 11.97
CA VAL A 285 22.44 7.54 12.24
C VAL A 285 22.08 7.75 13.71
N GLN A 286 21.78 6.70 14.47
CA GLN A 286 21.25 6.81 15.83
C GLN A 286 22.23 7.49 16.79
N GLY A 287 23.54 7.20 16.68
CA GLY A 287 24.57 7.80 17.54
C GLY A 287 24.75 9.32 17.35
N ARG A 288 24.33 9.87 16.20
CA ARG A 288 24.41 11.31 15.87
C ARG A 288 23.04 11.91 15.59
N ALA A 289 21.98 11.23 16.04
CA ALA A 289 20.60 11.61 15.76
C ALA A 289 20.26 12.98 16.36
N SER A 290 19.63 13.84 15.55
CA SER A 290 18.99 15.06 16.04
C SER A 290 17.85 14.71 17.01
N PRO A 291 17.37 15.66 17.84
CA PRO A 291 16.23 15.41 18.73
C PRO A 291 14.99 14.90 17.99
N GLU A 292 14.72 15.41 16.80
CA GLU A 292 13.61 14.98 15.94
C GLU A 292 13.79 13.53 15.45
N LEU A 293 15.01 13.16 15.07
CA LEU A 293 15.32 11.81 14.62
C LEU A 293 15.24 10.80 15.78
N ARG A 294 15.72 11.18 16.98
CA ARG A 294 15.57 10.34 18.19
C ARG A 294 14.11 10.11 18.52
N ARG A 295 13.31 11.18 18.53
CA ARG A 295 11.87 11.11 18.78
C ARG A 295 11.14 10.20 17.79
N ALA A 296 11.55 10.19 16.52
CA ALA A 296 11.00 9.29 15.51
C ALA A 296 11.33 7.82 15.80
N PHE A 297 12.56 7.52 16.24
CA PHE A 297 12.91 6.17 16.72
C PHE A 297 12.11 5.80 17.97
N ASP A 298 11.98 6.70 18.95
CA ASP A 298 11.20 6.46 20.16
C ASP A 298 9.75 6.12 19.84
N LEU A 299 9.15 6.79 18.84
CA LEU A 299 7.79 6.51 18.35
C LEU A 299 7.66 5.09 17.80
N LEU A 300 8.64 4.62 17.02
CA LEU A 300 8.62 3.26 16.47
C LEU A 300 9.04 2.19 17.49
N ASP A 301 9.75 2.60 18.55
CA ASP A 301 10.21 1.78 19.66
C ASP A 301 9.17 1.59 20.77
N ILE A 302 8.04 2.31 20.70
CA ILE A 302 6.88 2.07 21.56
C ILE A 302 6.53 0.58 21.59
N ASP A 303 6.09 0.10 22.76
CA ASP A 303 5.70 -1.30 22.98
C ASP A 303 6.80 -2.30 22.56
N GLY A 304 8.06 -1.93 22.79
CA GLY A 304 9.20 -2.80 22.56
C GLY A 304 9.61 -2.91 21.10
N GLY A 305 9.40 -1.88 20.28
CA GLY A 305 9.84 -1.85 18.88
C GLY A 305 8.89 -2.51 17.91
N ILE A 306 7.60 -2.52 18.22
CA ILE A 306 6.57 -3.14 17.38
C ILE A 306 6.34 -2.37 16.07
N GLY A 307 6.43 -1.04 16.10
CA GLY A 307 6.35 -0.19 14.91
C GLY A 307 7.59 -0.32 14.04
N TRP A 308 8.76 -0.34 14.68
CA TRP A 308 10.04 -0.59 14.01
C TRP A 308 10.05 -1.96 13.32
N GLU A 309 9.54 -3.00 13.98
CA GLU A 309 9.49 -4.35 13.39
C GLU A 309 8.56 -4.41 12.16
N LEU A 310 7.36 -3.81 12.23
CA LEU A 310 6.50 -3.71 11.05
C LEU A 310 7.22 -3.03 9.88
N LEU A 311 7.91 -1.91 10.16
CA LEU A 311 8.66 -1.18 9.15
C LEU A 311 9.76 -2.05 8.52
N LEU A 312 10.51 -2.82 9.33
CA LEU A 312 11.50 -3.79 8.84
C LEU A 312 10.86 -4.85 7.94
N SER A 313 9.69 -5.37 8.33
CA SER A 313 8.94 -6.37 7.58
C SER A 313 8.40 -5.83 6.25
N MET A 314 8.06 -4.54 6.17
CA MET A 314 7.63 -3.85 4.94
C MET A 314 8.79 -3.47 4.02
N MET A 315 9.96 -3.16 4.57
CA MET A 315 11.10 -2.65 3.79
C MET A 315 12.19 -3.71 3.52
N ARG A 316 11.87 -5.00 3.64
CA ARG A 316 12.80 -6.09 3.28
C ARG A 316 13.26 -5.95 1.83
N TYR A 317 14.57 -6.07 1.59
CA TYR A 317 15.14 -6.01 0.24
C TYR A 317 14.57 -7.07 -0.71
N LYS A 318 14.46 -8.32 -0.26
CA LYS A 318 13.86 -9.38 -1.08
C LYS A 318 12.35 -9.34 -0.95
N GLY A 319 11.64 -9.08 -2.05
CA GLY A 319 10.17 -9.08 -2.08
C GLY A 319 9.52 -10.32 -1.46
N ARG A 320 10.10 -11.52 -1.68
CA ARG A 320 9.59 -12.78 -1.06
C ARG A 320 9.65 -12.84 0.47
N GLN A 321 10.52 -12.05 1.09
CA GLN A 321 10.64 -11.94 2.55
C GLN A 321 9.82 -10.76 3.10
N ARG A 322 9.33 -9.88 2.22
CA ARG A 322 8.54 -8.72 2.58
C ARG A 322 7.13 -9.17 2.98
N ILE A 323 6.50 -8.49 3.93
CA ILE A 323 5.11 -8.75 4.34
C ILE A 323 4.11 -8.33 3.24
N SER A 324 2.89 -8.90 3.22
CA SER A 324 1.79 -8.43 2.34
C SER A 324 0.96 -7.38 3.04
N ALA A 325 0.05 -6.72 2.31
CA ALA A 325 -0.99 -5.88 2.91
C ALA A 325 -1.80 -6.66 3.96
N LYS A 326 -2.34 -7.83 3.60
CA LYS A 326 -3.05 -8.74 4.53
C LYS A 326 -2.22 -9.09 5.76
N GLY A 327 -0.95 -9.46 5.56
CA GLY A 327 -0.04 -9.82 6.64
C GLY A 327 0.24 -8.64 7.57
N ALA A 328 0.43 -7.45 7.00
CA ALA A 328 0.67 -6.22 7.72
C ALA A 328 -0.56 -5.82 8.53
N LEU A 329 -1.77 -5.92 7.99
CA LEU A 329 -3.02 -5.66 8.75
C LEU A 329 -3.17 -6.59 9.96
N ALA A 330 -2.74 -7.86 9.83
CA ALA A 330 -2.74 -8.84 10.92
C ALA A 330 -1.55 -8.69 11.89
N HIS A 331 -0.68 -7.69 11.67
CA HIS A 331 0.51 -7.46 12.48
C HIS A 331 0.13 -6.94 13.88
N PRO A 332 0.86 -7.35 14.95
CA PRO A 332 0.61 -6.89 16.31
C PRO A 332 0.54 -5.35 16.46
N TYR A 333 1.26 -4.60 15.61
CA TYR A 333 1.21 -3.12 15.58
C TYR A 333 -0.21 -2.55 15.46
N PHE A 334 -1.12 -3.26 14.80
CA PHE A 334 -2.51 -2.83 14.65
C PHE A 334 -3.48 -3.48 15.64
N MET A 335 -3.03 -4.48 16.39
CA MET A 335 -3.84 -5.22 17.36
C MET A 335 -3.87 -4.57 18.76
N SER A 336 -3.00 -3.60 19.02
CA SER A 336 -3.00 -2.86 20.29
C SER A 336 -4.23 -1.94 20.37
N GLN A 337 -5.36 -2.44 20.87
CA GLN A 337 -6.46 -1.60 21.34
C GLN A 337 -6.09 -0.98 22.69
N GLY A 338 -5.20 0.01 22.63
CA GLY A 338 -4.92 0.93 23.72
C GLY A 338 -3.97 0.43 24.80
N LEU A 339 -2.98 1.30 25.09
CA LEU A 339 -2.33 1.51 26.39
C LEU A 339 -2.26 0.30 27.33
N LEU A 340 -1.04 -0.25 27.39
CA LEU A 340 -0.41 -1.08 28.42
C LEU A 340 0.22 -2.30 27.74
N ALA A 341 1.55 -2.36 27.84
CA ALA A 341 2.41 -3.52 27.65
C ALA A 341 1.80 -4.68 26.85
N LEU A 342 2.37 -4.96 25.65
CA LEU A 342 2.05 -6.13 24.83
C LEU A 342 1.70 -7.37 25.68
N SER A 343 0.59 -8.02 25.34
CA SER A 343 0.22 -9.29 25.95
C SER A 343 1.35 -10.31 25.74
N PHE A 344 1.41 -11.31 26.61
CA PHE A 344 2.40 -12.37 26.49
C PHE A 344 2.42 -12.99 25.07
N MET A 345 1.23 -13.28 24.52
CA MET A 345 1.09 -13.80 23.16
C MET A 345 1.59 -12.84 22.09
N GLN A 346 1.38 -11.53 22.26
CA GLN A 346 1.89 -10.53 21.32
C GLN A 346 3.41 -10.42 21.39
N ARG A 347 4.01 -10.47 22.59
CA ARG A 347 5.48 -10.51 22.77
C ARG A 347 6.06 -11.76 22.15
N LEU A 348 5.45 -12.91 22.37
CA LEU A 348 5.87 -14.17 21.80
C LEU A 348 5.80 -14.13 20.27
N ARG A 349 4.69 -13.62 19.72
CA ARG A 349 4.52 -13.46 18.27
C ARG A 349 5.58 -12.53 17.68
N LEU A 350 5.91 -11.42 18.35
CA LEU A 350 6.98 -10.52 17.91
C LEU A 350 8.36 -11.17 17.98
N GLN A 351 8.67 -11.89 19.05
CA GLN A 351 9.92 -12.64 19.14
C GLN A 351 10.01 -13.71 18.05
N LEU A 352 8.89 -14.37 17.74
CA LEU A 352 8.80 -15.34 16.67
C LEU A 352 9.03 -14.70 15.31
N ILE A 353 8.41 -13.55 15.03
CA ILE A 353 8.66 -12.78 13.81
C ILE A 353 10.15 -12.42 13.72
N ARG A 354 10.75 -11.85 14.78
CA ARG A 354 12.18 -11.52 14.83
C ARG A 354 13.10 -12.73 14.62
N ALA A 355 12.77 -13.88 15.21
CA ALA A 355 13.56 -15.09 15.06
C ALA A 355 13.47 -15.64 13.62
N THR A 356 12.26 -15.64 13.02
CA THR A 356 12.09 -16.03 11.61
C THR A 356 12.77 -15.07 10.63
N GLN A 357 13.15 -13.87 11.07
CA GLN A 357 13.93 -12.91 10.28
C GLN A 357 15.44 -13.23 10.24
N GLN A 358 15.96 -14.05 11.15
CA GLN A 358 17.38 -14.47 11.19
C GLN A 358 17.58 -15.87 10.59
N ASP A 359 16.80 -16.88 11.03
CA ASP A 359 16.77 -18.23 10.45
C ASP A 359 15.50 -18.99 10.91
N TYR A 360 14.79 -19.64 9.97
CA TYR A 360 13.60 -20.46 10.28
C TYR A 360 13.92 -21.65 11.19
N ASN A 361 15.09 -22.26 11.02
CA ASN A 361 15.51 -23.40 11.86
C ASN A 361 15.87 -22.96 13.27
N GLU A 362 16.50 -21.79 13.44
CA GLU A 362 16.78 -21.24 14.76
C GLU A 362 15.51 -20.80 15.48
N ALA A 363 14.54 -20.20 14.77
CA ALA A 363 13.24 -19.87 15.33
C ALA A 363 12.51 -21.12 15.83
N PHE A 364 12.50 -22.19 15.03
CA PHE A 364 11.88 -23.47 15.42
C PHE A 364 12.61 -24.13 16.59
N GLN A 365 13.95 -24.12 16.61
CA GLN A 365 14.76 -24.63 17.73
C GLN A 365 14.59 -23.79 19.01
N TRP A 366 14.41 -22.47 18.87
CA TRP A 366 14.13 -21.56 19.98
C TRP A 366 12.75 -21.81 20.58
N ILE A 367 11.70 -21.91 19.75
CA ILE A 367 10.34 -22.23 20.18
C ILE A 367 10.31 -23.59 20.90
N THR A 368 10.94 -24.62 20.30
CA THR A 368 11.00 -25.97 20.91
C THR A 368 11.78 -25.95 22.24
N LYS A 369 12.88 -25.20 22.34
CA LYS A 369 13.59 -25.00 23.63
C LYS A 369 12.77 -24.24 24.67
N LEU A 370 11.97 -23.25 24.27
CA LEU A 370 11.07 -22.52 25.17
C LEU A 370 9.90 -23.38 25.65
N MET A 371 9.28 -24.15 24.75
CA MET A 371 8.21 -25.09 25.10
C MET A 371 8.71 -26.24 25.98
N ALA A 372 9.97 -26.66 25.82
CA ALA A 372 10.59 -27.70 26.64
C ALA A 372 10.99 -27.25 28.06
N LYS A 373 11.01 -25.93 28.33
CA LYS A 373 11.31 -25.38 29.64
C LYS A 373 10.02 -24.91 30.32
N SER A 374 9.47 -25.73 31.20
CA SER A 374 8.46 -25.30 32.17
C SER A 374 9.15 -24.87 33.48
N GLY A 375 8.89 -23.67 33.97
CA GLY A 375 9.34 -23.25 35.30
C GLY A 375 9.89 -21.82 35.35
N THR A 376 9.56 -21.15 36.45
CA THR A 376 9.76 -19.74 36.86
C THR A 376 10.95 -18.95 36.27
N LYS A 377 10.84 -17.60 36.33
CA LYS A 377 11.72 -16.54 35.78
C LYS A 377 13.25 -16.78 35.82
N ALA A 378 13.76 -17.70 36.63
CA ALA A 378 15.17 -18.08 36.70
C ALA A 378 15.63 -19.04 35.57
N ALA A 379 14.73 -19.84 34.97
CA ALA A 379 15.10 -20.86 33.97
C ALA A 379 14.85 -20.43 32.50
N GLY A 380 14.15 -19.30 32.30
CA GLY A 380 13.77 -18.79 30.98
C GLY A 380 12.63 -19.57 30.30
N GLY A 381 11.84 -20.32 31.08
CA GLY A 381 10.68 -21.08 30.63
C GLY A 381 9.36 -20.32 30.76
N PHE A 382 8.28 -20.86 30.16
CA PHE A 382 6.93 -20.29 30.28
C PHE A 382 6.32 -20.57 31.66
N THR A 383 5.54 -19.63 32.18
CA THR A 383 4.67 -19.87 33.35
C THR A 383 3.47 -20.74 32.94
N GLU A 384 2.85 -21.40 33.93
CA GLU A 384 1.69 -22.27 33.66
C GLU A 384 0.52 -21.49 33.03
N ALA A 385 0.33 -20.23 33.43
CA ALA A 385 -0.66 -19.33 32.84
C ALA A 385 -0.35 -19.00 31.37
N GLU A 386 0.91 -18.72 31.04
CA GLU A 386 1.37 -18.44 29.67
C GLU A 386 1.27 -19.67 28.76
N LEU A 387 1.56 -20.87 29.28
CA LEU A 387 1.36 -22.15 28.58
C LEU A 387 -0.11 -22.42 28.28
N GLN A 388 -0.99 -22.08 29.21
CA GLN A 388 -2.43 -22.26 29.03
C GLN A 388 -2.99 -21.27 28.00
N GLU A 389 -2.52 -20.02 27.99
CA GLU A 389 -2.85 -19.02 26.97
C GLU A 389 -2.35 -19.43 25.57
N LEU A 390 -1.15 -20.01 25.49
CA LEU A 390 -0.58 -20.62 24.28
C LEU A 390 -1.45 -21.77 23.76
N ARG A 391 -1.84 -22.72 24.62
CA ARG A 391 -2.67 -23.88 24.25
C ARG A 391 -4.02 -23.44 23.69
N VAL A 392 -4.68 -22.47 24.32
CA VAL A 392 -5.99 -21.97 23.88
C VAL A 392 -5.91 -21.30 22.51
N ASN A 393 -4.88 -20.50 22.24
CA ASN A 393 -4.72 -19.77 20.98
C ASN A 393 -4.14 -20.61 19.82
N VAL A 394 -3.31 -21.61 20.12
CA VAL A 394 -2.84 -22.57 19.11
C VAL A 394 -4.00 -23.47 18.67
N ILE A 395 -4.81 -23.96 19.61
CA ILE A 395 -5.97 -24.81 19.26
C ILE A 395 -7.01 -24.05 18.42
N SER A 396 -7.23 -22.74 18.66
CA SER A 396 -8.18 -21.95 17.86
C SER A 396 -7.71 -21.69 16.42
N SER A 397 -6.40 -21.58 16.18
CA SER A 397 -5.82 -21.33 14.85
C SER A 397 -5.67 -22.58 13.98
N PHE A 398 -5.56 -23.77 14.58
CA PHE A 398 -5.56 -25.05 13.84
C PHE A 398 -6.97 -25.55 13.49
N VAL A 399 -8.01 -25.14 14.23
CA VAL A 399 -9.40 -25.54 13.92
C VAL A 399 -9.99 -24.74 12.75
N THR A 400 -9.48 -23.54 12.45
CA THR A 400 -9.95 -22.72 11.31
C THR A 400 -9.28 -23.04 9.97
N THR A 401 -8.29 -23.93 9.94
CA THR A 401 -7.63 -24.39 8.70
C THR A 401 -8.04 -25.81 8.29
N ALA A 402 -8.99 -26.42 9.01
CA ALA A 402 -9.45 -27.78 8.78
C ALA A 402 -10.97 -27.89 8.49
N ASN A 403 -11.65 -26.80 8.13
CA ASN A 403 -13.02 -26.84 7.59
C ASN A 403 -13.17 -25.90 6.39
#